data_AF-A0A1J3DJ00-F1
#
_entry.id   AF-A0A1J3DJ00-F1
#
_cell.length_a   1.000
_cell.length_b   1.000
_cell.length_c   1.000
_cell.angle_alpha   90.00
_cell.angle_beta   90.00
_cell.angle_gamma   90.00
#
_symmetry.space_group_name_H-M   'P 1'
#
loop_
_entity.id
_entity.type
_entity.pdbx_description
1 polymer ?
#
loop_
_entity_poly.entity_id
_entity_poly.type
_entity_poly.pdbx_seq_one_letter_code
_entity_poly.pdbx_strand_id
1 'polypeptide(L)'
;SLKRALPGNHNGSRVIITTRIRAVAEGVDQRVYAHKLRFLTFEESWNLFEQKAFRDIKPVNQDLERIGKEMVTKCGGLPLA
;
A
#
# COMPACT_ATOMS: atom_id res chain seq x y z
N SER A 1 2.07 7.62 26.76
CA SER A 1 0.73 7.23 26.25
C SER A 1 0.15 8.37 25.43
N LEU A 2 -0.34 8.10 24.22
CA LEU A 2 -0.96 9.09 23.32
C LEU A 2 -2.15 9.82 23.98
N LYS A 3 -2.83 9.20 24.94
CA LYS A 3 -3.93 9.81 25.71
C LYS A 3 -3.53 11.11 26.44
N ARG A 4 -2.25 11.25 26.82
CA ARG A 4 -1.74 12.47 27.48
C ARG A 4 -1.59 13.64 26.50
N ALA A 5 -1.15 13.36 25.27
CA ALA A 5 -0.96 14.39 24.24
C ALA A 5 -2.24 14.69 23.47
N LEU A 6 -3.12 13.68 23.32
CA LEU A 6 -4.37 13.73 22.57
C LEU A 6 -5.52 13.25 23.47
N PRO A 7 -6.02 14.12 24.36
CA PRO A 7 -7.11 13.78 25.25
C PRO A 7 -8.40 13.52 24.46
N GLY A 8 -9.17 12.50 24.87
CA GLY A 8 -10.47 12.19 24.27
C GLY A 8 -11.51 13.23 24.67
N ASN A 9 -11.70 14.26 23.85
CA ASN A 9 -12.67 15.34 24.03
C ASN A 9 -13.94 15.17 23.16
N HIS A 10 -14.16 13.97 22.62
CA HIS A 10 -15.32 13.61 21.77
C HIS A 10 -15.54 14.52 20.55
N ASN A 11 -14.52 15.23 20.07
CA ASN A 11 -14.61 16.11 18.90
C ASN A 11 -14.56 15.38 17.53
N GLY A 12 -14.58 14.04 17.53
CA GLY A 12 -14.50 13.22 16.32
C GLY A 12 -13.10 13.10 15.68
N SER A 13 -12.05 13.67 16.28
CA SER A 13 -10.68 13.54 15.77
C SER A 13 -10.22 12.08 15.74
N ARG A 14 -9.49 11.70 14.69
CA ARG A 14 -8.90 10.36 14.54
C ARG A 14 -7.41 10.48 14.24
N VAL A 15 -6.62 9.54 14.78
CA VAL A 15 -5.18 9.45 14.57
C VAL A 15 -4.88 8.14 13.87
N ILE A 16 -4.13 8.19 12.77
CA ILE A 16 -3.61 7.00 12.08
C ILE A 16 -2.09 7.03 12.21
N ILE A 17 -1.52 5.94 12.72
CA ILE A 17 -0.08 5.76 12.85
C ILE A 17 0.36 4.73 11.82
N THR A 18 1.36 5.07 11.03
CA THR A 18 2.00 4.15 10.08
C THR A 18 3.41 3.83 10.58
N THR A 19 3.79 2.56 10.54
CA THR A 19 5.11 2.10 10.96
C THR A 19 5.49 0.84 10.19
N ARG A 20 6.80 0.64 9.98
CA ARG A 20 7.34 -0.61 9.43
C ARG A 20 7.51 -1.70 10.50
N ILE A 21 7.35 -1.36 11.79
CA ILE A 21 7.61 -2.26 12.92
C ILE A 21 6.28 -2.63 13.60
N ARG A 22 5.87 -3.89 13.47
CA ARG A 22 4.57 -4.38 14.00
C ARG A 22 4.41 -4.15 15.51
N ALA A 23 5.46 -4.45 16.28
CA ALA A 23 5.44 -4.28 17.73
C ALA A 23 5.17 -2.83 18.17
N VAL A 24 5.60 -1.84 17.36
CA VAL A 24 5.30 -0.43 17.62
C VAL A 24 3.80 -0.16 17.44
N ALA A 25 3.16 -0.71 16.41
CA ALA A 25 1.72 -0.54 16.19
C ALA A 25 0.87 -1.20 17.29
N GLU A 26 1.24 -2.40 17.72
CA GLU A 26 0.54 -3.15 18.78
C GLU A 26 0.76 -2.53 20.18
N GLY A 27 1.87 -1.83 20.39
CA GLY A 27 2.19 -1.17 21.66
C GLY A 27 1.49 0.18 21.89
N VAL A 28 0.72 0.71 20.93
CA VAL A 28 0.11 2.05 21.01
C VAL A 28 -0.99 2.12 22.09
N ASP A 29 -1.95 1.20 22.05
CA ASP A 29 -3.05 1.06 23.00
C ASP A 29 -3.66 -0.35 22.84
N GLN A 30 -4.13 -0.96 23.93
CA GLN A 30 -4.74 -2.30 23.91
C GLN A 30 -5.97 -2.42 23.00
N ARG A 31 -6.61 -1.30 22.66
CA ARG A 31 -7.80 -1.24 21.80
C ARG A 31 -7.49 -0.96 20.33
N VAL A 32 -6.23 -0.78 19.96
CA VAL A 32 -5.84 -0.45 18.58
C VAL A 32 -5.74 -1.71 17.74
N TYR A 33 -6.43 -1.70 16.60
CA TYR A 33 -6.25 -2.71 15.57
C TYR A 33 -5.04 -2.36 14.69
N ALA A 34 -4.01 -3.20 14.71
CA ALA A 34 -2.85 -3.07 13.83
C ALA A 34 -3.17 -3.60 12.43
N HIS A 35 -3.51 -2.71 11.50
CA HIS A 35 -3.76 -3.08 10.11
C HIS A 35 -2.46 -3.42 9.38
N LYS A 36 -2.28 -4.69 9.01
CA LYS A 36 -1.17 -5.13 8.16
C LYS A 36 -1.53 -4.92 6.69
N LEU A 37 -0.83 -4.00 6.02
CA LEU A 37 -0.95 -3.84 4.57
C LEU A 37 -0.52 -5.12 3.87
N ARG A 38 -1.34 -5.57 2.91
CA ARG A 38 -1.00 -6.69 2.03
C ARG A 38 -0.25 -6.21 0.79
N PHE A 39 0.43 -7.14 0.12
CA PHE A 39 0.91 -6.91 -1.23
C PHE A 39 -0.27 -6.85 -2.21
N LEU A 40 -0.04 -6.19 -3.35
CA LEU A 40 -0.99 -6.17 -4.46
C LEU A 40 -1.10 -7.57 -5.08
N THR A 41 -2.28 -7.89 -5.62
CA THR A 41 -2.42 -9.05 -6.51
C THR A 41 -1.69 -8.79 -7.83
N PHE A 42 -1.54 -9.82 -8.65
CA PHE A 42 -0.96 -9.65 -9.98
C PHE A 42 -1.76 -8.64 -10.82
N GLU A 43 -3.09 -8.73 -10.77
CA GLU A 43 -4.01 -7.88 -11.52
C GLU A 43 -3.94 -6.42 -11.07
N GLU A 44 -3.89 -6.17 -9.75
CA GLU A 44 -3.71 -4.83 -9.19
C GLU A 44 -2.35 -4.24 -9.56
N SER A 45 -1.30 -5.07 -9.52
CA SER A 45 0.05 -4.66 -9.89
C SER A 45 0.16 -4.37 -11.38
N TRP A 46 -0.47 -5.19 -12.22
CA TRP A 46 -0.53 -4.99 -13.67
C TRP A 46 -1.26 -3.70 -14.02
N ASN A 47 -2.42 -3.45 -13.41
CA ASN A 47 -3.16 -2.21 -13.60
C ASN A 47 -2.33 -0.97 -13.18
N LEU A 48 -1.65 -1.04 -12.03
CA LEU A 48 -0.76 0.04 -11.60
C LEU A 48 0.38 0.27 -12.61
N PHE A 49 0.99 -0.82 -13.10
CA PHE A 49 2.07 -0.75 -14.09
C PHE A 49 1.59 -0.13 -15.40
N GLU A 50 0.46 -0.56 -15.96
CA GLU A 50 -0.12 0.01 -17.18
C GLU A 50 -0.40 1.50 -17.03
N GLN A 51 -0.98 1.92 -15.89
CA GLN A 51 -1.26 3.33 -15.61
C GLN A 51 -0.01 4.21 -15.52
N LYS A 52 1.16 3.64 -15.24
CA LYS A 52 2.43 4.35 -15.07
C LYS A 52 3.31 4.27 -16.31
N ALA A 53 3.53 3.07 -16.84
CA ALA A 53 4.44 2.81 -17.94
C ALA A 53 3.80 3.05 -19.31
N PHE A 54 2.50 2.78 -19.47
CA PHE A 54 1.80 2.82 -20.76
C PHE A 54 0.74 3.92 -20.82
N ARG A 55 0.76 4.88 -19.90
CA ARG A 55 -0.20 5.99 -19.84
C ARG A 55 -0.41 6.66 -21.21
N ASP A 56 0.70 6.95 -21.89
CA ASP A 56 0.73 7.68 -23.16
C ASP A 56 1.08 6.79 -24.37
N ILE A 57 1.15 5.47 -24.17
CA ILE A 57 1.48 4.49 -25.21
C ILE A 57 0.23 3.68 -25.53
N LYS A 58 -0.50 4.09 -26.57
CA LYS A 58 -1.69 3.36 -27.07
C LYS A 58 -1.71 3.34 -28.60
N PRO A 59 -1.89 2.17 -29.25
CA PRO A 59 -2.06 0.84 -28.63
C PRO A 59 -0.74 0.29 -28.07
N VAL A 60 -0.83 -0.50 -26.99
CA VAL A 60 0.33 -1.24 -26.46
C VAL A 60 0.56 -2.46 -27.34
N ASN A 61 1.77 -2.64 -27.84
CA ASN A 61 2.15 -3.84 -28.60
C ASN A 61 2.18 -5.07 -27.67
N GLN A 62 1.71 -6.23 -28.15
CA GLN A 62 1.72 -7.52 -27.45
C GLN A 62 3.09 -7.91 -26.85
N ASP A 63 4.19 -7.59 -27.52
CA ASP A 63 5.54 -7.86 -27.00
C ASP A 63 5.85 -7.02 -25.76
N LEU A 64 5.47 -5.74 -25.77
CA LEU A 64 5.62 -4.85 -24.62
C LEU A 64 4.72 -5.28 -23.47
N GLU A 65 3.51 -5.75 -23.78
CA GLU A 65 2.59 -6.29 -22.79
C GLU A 65 3.18 -7.54 -22.12
N ARG A 66 3.71 -8.48 -22.91
CA ARG A 66 4.34 -9.70 -22.40
C ARG A 66 5.53 -9.38 -21.51
N ILE A 67 6.45 -8.52 -21.96
CA ILE A 67 7.62 -8.10 -21.18
C ILE A 67 7.18 -7.38 -19.90
N GLY A 68 6.18 -6.49 -19.99
CA GLY A 68 5.62 -5.80 -18.84
C GLY A 68 5.06 -6.76 -17.79
N LYS A 69 4.31 -7.78 -18.21
CA LYS A 69 3.77 -8.81 -17.30
C LYS A 69 4.88 -9.63 -16.64
N GLU A 70 5.95 -9.95 -17.36
CA GLU A 70 7.14 -10.60 -16.79
C GLU A 70 7.83 -9.70 -15.75
N MET A 71 7.91 -8.39 -15.99
CA MET A 71 8.45 -7.42 -15.03
C MET A 71 7.57 -7.32 -13.78
N VAL A 72 6.25 -7.18 -13.93
CA VAL A 72 5.30 -7.11 -12.82
C VAL A 72 5.36 -8.35 -11.94
N THR A 73 5.52 -9.53 -12.55
CA THR A 73 5.71 -10.78 -11.80
C THR A 73 6.93 -10.72 -10.88
N LYS A 74 8.04 -10.12 -11.35
CA LYS A 74 9.28 -9.97 -10.56
C LYS A 74 9.13 -8.95 -9.43
N CYS A 75 8.23 -7.97 -9.54
CA CYS A 75 7.97 -6.99 -8.47
C CYS A 75 7.27 -7.60 -7.24
N GLY A 76 6.69 -8.79 -7.36
CA GLY A 76 6.12 -9.53 -6.21
C GLY A 76 5.00 -8.79 -5.47
N GLY A 77 4.24 -7.93 -6.16
CA GLY A 77 3.13 -7.18 -5.57
C GLY A 77 3.54 -5.95 -4.74
N LEU A 78 4.81 -5.55 -4.77
CA LEU A 78 5.27 -4.28 -4.19
C LEU A 78 4.88 -3.10 -5.09
N PRO A 79 4.09 -2.12 -4.62
CA PRO A 79 3.66 -0.99 -5.45
C PRO A 79 4.79 -0.04 -5.90
N LEU A 80 5.93 -0.05 -5.21
CA LEU A 80 7.04 0.90 -5.39
C LEU A 80 8.29 0.27 -6.02
N ALA A 81 8.29 -1.04 -6.30
CA ALA A 81 9.46 -1.80 -6.74
C ALA A 81 10.27 -1.13 -7.87
#